data_AF-A0A3R6K7K9-F1
#
_entry.id   AF-A0A3R6K7K9-F1
#
_cell.length_a   1.000
_cell.length_b   1.000
_cell.length_c   1.000
_cell.angle_alpha   90.00
_cell.angle_beta   90.00
_cell.angle_gamma   90.00
#
_symmetry.space_group_name_H-M   'P 1'
#
loop_
_entity.id
_entity.type
_entity.pdbx_description
1 polymer ?
#
loop_
_entity_poly.entity_id
_entity_poly.type
_entity_poly.pdbx_seq_one_letter_code
_entity_poly.pdbx_strand_id
1 'polypeptide(L)'
;MSVFDRYGNFVYLNDGSLSSEEEAEEEKKRQEQLCELMSMYQHYRGIVAEPQYVPRGSKLRCQYGTEFVQLDCFEDYGIYRGIWPLLTTLDCRPENIHNFGSCLCPEANYRNRLPMTVANTVDGKTAIKAIYNEFPHICIPLVDEENGWRQVKKDLLVEANAHRDASVLLSNAVLVCQYGGIITIVDVLSGNEDDENKGNLLEQLSTEYIEWLIKAEGTKLYPYIDEKDNDEAKSRKNVTLGPGITFDSTTRNWDILETYLGWTEDDINTIITDLYDRGVKYSEDSKYAITLQNAKQILNVLAQEIYIPDVNRAIEAYRDEADEEVIYSQRELEAMFDYSFNTGLSATADTGYTYSSSIDNPDKIIYYYLRKDLQGAVGAVKKFGNEGNRRRINQLYLFFKGYKFIDGADEALKPHRDELGF
;
A
#
# COMPACT_ATOMS: atom_id res chain seq x y z
N MET A 1 -14.81 13.35 -46.19
CA MET A 1 -13.40 12.92 -46.36
C MET A 1 -12.53 13.94 -45.67
N SER A 2 -11.78 13.54 -44.64
CA SER A 2 -10.78 14.43 -44.02
C SER A 2 -9.62 14.63 -44.98
N VAL A 3 -9.13 15.87 -45.10
CA VAL A 3 -7.99 16.23 -45.94
C VAL A 3 -6.93 16.83 -45.03
N PHE A 4 -5.66 16.59 -45.33
CA PHE A 4 -4.54 17.20 -44.59
C PHE A 4 -4.07 18.45 -45.32
N ASP A 5 -3.79 19.54 -44.59
CA ASP A 5 -3.03 20.64 -45.18
C ASP A 5 -1.56 20.27 -45.36
N ARG A 6 -0.80 21.16 -46.00
CA ARG A 6 0.66 20.98 -46.24
C ARG A 6 1.51 20.87 -44.96
N TYR A 7 0.93 21.13 -43.79
CA TYR A 7 1.56 21.04 -42.48
C TYR A 7 1.08 19.83 -41.67
N GLY A 8 0.22 18.99 -42.23
CA GLY A 8 -0.33 17.81 -41.56
C GLY A 8 -1.48 18.12 -40.61
N ASN A 9 -2.05 19.32 -40.66
CA ASN A 9 -3.25 19.64 -39.88
C ASN A 9 -4.48 19.00 -40.53
N PHE A 10 -5.39 18.50 -39.69
CA PHE A 10 -6.70 18.04 -40.15
C PHE A 10 -7.51 19.24 -40.64
N VAL A 11 -7.89 19.22 -41.91
CA VAL A 11 -8.77 20.22 -42.51
C VAL A 11 -10.03 19.53 -43.03
N TYR A 12 -11.18 20.00 -42.58
CA TYR A 12 -12.48 19.55 -43.06
C TYR A 12 -12.93 20.50 -44.17
N LEU A 13 -13.30 19.93 -45.32
CA LEU A 13 -13.86 20.70 -46.43
C LEU A 13 -15.34 20.95 -46.14
N ASN A 14 -15.71 22.22 -45.92
CA ASN A 14 -17.10 22.67 -45.98
C ASN A 14 -17.35 23.14 -47.42
N ASP A 15 -18.26 22.49 -48.13
CA ASP A 15 -18.67 22.86 -49.50
C ASP A 15 -19.74 23.96 -49.52
N GLY A 16 -20.12 24.48 -48.34
CA GLY A 16 -21.07 25.58 -48.18
C GLY A 16 -22.52 25.13 -48.37
N SER A 17 -22.82 23.83 -48.33
CA SER A 17 -24.17 23.30 -48.53
C SER A 17 -25.04 23.29 -47.28
N LEU A 18 -24.48 23.62 -46.11
CA LEU A 18 -25.15 23.53 -44.81
C LEU A 18 -25.75 24.88 -44.40
N SER A 19 -26.89 24.84 -43.71
CA SER A 19 -27.46 26.02 -43.06
C SER A 19 -26.64 26.41 -41.82
N SER A 20 -26.78 27.64 -41.33
CA SER A 20 -26.03 28.13 -40.16
C SER A 20 -26.26 27.32 -38.88
N GLU A 21 -27.46 26.74 -38.71
CA GLU A 21 -27.76 25.86 -37.57
C GLU A 21 -27.07 24.50 -37.72
N GLU A 22 -27.08 23.92 -38.92
CA GLU A 22 -26.40 22.66 -39.21
C GLU A 22 -24.87 22.80 -39.14
N GLU A 23 -24.31 23.93 -39.56
CA GLU A 23 -22.88 24.23 -39.40
C GLU A 23 -22.47 24.32 -37.93
N ALA A 24 -23.30 24.95 -37.09
CA ALA A 24 -23.04 25.05 -35.65
C ALA A 24 -23.12 23.68 -34.95
N GLU A 25 -24.06 22.83 -35.36
CA GLU A 25 -24.21 21.48 -34.81
C GLU A 25 -23.10 20.53 -35.28
N GLU A 26 -22.68 20.62 -36.54
CA GLU A 26 -21.48 19.94 -37.02
C GLU A 26 -20.24 20.42 -36.30
N GLU A 27 -20.08 21.73 -36.11
CA GLU A 27 -18.92 22.29 -35.41
C GLU A 27 -18.84 21.81 -33.97
N LYS A 28 -19.99 21.73 -33.28
CA LYS A 28 -20.06 21.14 -31.94
C LYS A 28 -19.62 19.67 -31.94
N LYS A 29 -20.12 18.86 -32.88
CA LYS A 29 -19.70 17.44 -33.04
C LYS A 29 -18.21 17.34 -33.36
N ARG A 30 -17.66 18.25 -34.18
CA ARG A 30 -16.23 18.31 -34.52
C ARG A 30 -15.38 18.66 -33.29
N GLN A 31 -15.81 19.61 -32.47
CA GLN A 31 -15.12 19.97 -31.24
C GLN A 31 -15.14 18.83 -30.22
N GLU A 32 -16.26 18.13 -30.08
CA GLU A 32 -16.36 16.93 -29.23
C GLU A 32 -15.38 15.84 -29.69
N GLN A 33 -15.32 15.54 -30.99
CA GLN A 33 -14.38 14.57 -31.56
C GLN A 33 -12.91 14.98 -31.39
N LEU A 34 -12.60 16.27 -31.56
CA LEU A 34 -11.24 16.78 -31.34
C LEU A 34 -10.83 16.70 -29.87
N CYS A 35 -11.72 17.02 -28.94
CA CYS A 35 -11.50 16.87 -27.51
C CYS A 35 -11.27 15.41 -27.12
N GLU A 36 -12.05 14.48 -27.68
CA GLU A 36 -11.86 13.03 -27.49
C GLU A 36 -10.51 12.57 -28.02
N LEU A 37 -10.12 13.00 -29.23
CA LEU A 37 -8.83 12.65 -29.82
C LEU A 37 -7.65 13.22 -29.03
N MET A 38 -7.77 14.46 -28.52
CA MET A 38 -6.77 15.07 -27.64
C MET A 38 -6.65 14.33 -26.31
N SER A 39 -7.78 13.92 -25.72
CA SER A 39 -7.80 13.12 -24.50
C SER A 39 -7.14 11.76 -24.72
N MET A 40 -7.47 11.06 -25.81
CA MET A 40 -6.83 9.80 -26.18
C MET A 40 -5.32 9.96 -26.42
N TYR A 41 -4.90 11.04 -27.08
CA TYR A 41 -3.49 11.34 -27.31
C TYR A 41 -2.73 11.62 -26.00
N GLN A 42 -3.32 12.41 -25.11
CA GLN A 42 -2.76 12.71 -23.79
C GLN A 42 -2.63 11.45 -22.94
N HIS A 43 -3.62 10.56 -23.00
CA HIS A 43 -3.61 9.27 -22.32
C HIS A 43 -2.55 8.32 -22.91
N TYR A 44 -2.46 8.20 -24.25
CA TYR A 44 -1.44 7.40 -24.94
C TYR A 44 -0.01 7.88 -24.64
N ARG A 45 0.18 9.19 -24.46
CA ARG A 45 1.47 9.79 -24.12
C ARG A 45 1.76 9.81 -22.61
N GLY A 46 0.84 9.33 -21.77
CA GLY A 46 0.97 9.40 -20.31
C GLY A 46 0.98 10.82 -19.74
N ILE A 47 0.47 11.80 -20.50
CA ILE A 47 0.40 13.21 -20.10
C ILE A 47 -0.70 13.42 -19.05
N VAL A 48 -1.76 12.61 -19.10
CA VAL A 48 -2.85 12.60 -18.13
C VAL A 48 -2.92 11.20 -17.51
N ALA A 49 -2.64 11.10 -16.21
CA ALA A 49 -2.79 9.87 -15.46
C ALA A 49 -4.28 9.58 -15.19
N GLU A 50 -4.66 8.31 -15.13
CA GLU A 50 -6.00 7.95 -14.68
C GLU A 50 -6.20 8.37 -13.21
N PRO A 51 -7.37 8.95 -12.87
CA PRO A 51 -7.68 9.29 -11.48
C PRO A 51 -7.63 8.04 -10.62
N GLN A 52 -6.82 8.08 -9.57
CA GLN A 52 -6.66 6.96 -8.64
C GLN A 52 -7.75 7.00 -7.56
N TYR A 53 -8.14 5.84 -7.03
CA TYR A 53 -9.01 5.76 -5.86
C TYR A 53 -8.28 6.29 -4.62
N VAL A 54 -8.97 7.06 -3.80
CA VAL A 54 -8.39 7.76 -2.65
C VAL A 54 -8.69 7.00 -1.36
N PRO A 55 -7.68 6.45 -0.69
CA PRO A 55 -7.87 5.87 0.63
C PRO A 55 -7.73 6.87 1.78
N ARG A 56 -8.21 6.45 2.96
CA ARG A 56 -7.95 7.10 4.25
C ARG A 56 -6.46 7.34 4.45
N GLY A 57 -6.10 8.54 4.91
CA GLY A 57 -4.75 9.02 5.18
C GLY A 57 -4.11 9.80 4.02
N SER A 58 -4.74 9.84 2.85
CA SER A 58 -4.28 10.64 1.69
C SER A 58 -4.14 12.12 2.07
N LYS A 59 -3.14 12.82 1.51
CA LYS A 59 -2.87 14.22 1.86
C LYS A 59 -3.59 15.18 0.92
N LEU A 60 -4.15 16.20 1.53
CA LEU A 60 -4.84 17.32 0.91
C LEU A 60 -3.97 18.57 1.00
N ARG A 61 -4.14 19.45 0.00
CA ARG A 61 -3.56 20.79 0.03
C ARG A 61 -4.56 21.80 -0.52
N CYS A 62 -4.70 22.93 0.16
CA CYS A 62 -5.34 24.11 -0.39
C CYS A 62 -4.31 24.96 -1.14
N GLN A 63 -4.66 25.48 -2.32
CA GLN A 63 -3.81 26.38 -3.09
C GLN A 63 -3.32 27.62 -2.30
N TYR A 64 -4.10 28.06 -1.32
CA TYR A 64 -3.79 29.20 -0.44
C TYR A 64 -3.50 28.81 1.01
N GLY A 65 -3.61 27.52 1.37
CA GLY A 65 -3.30 27.04 2.70
C GLY A 65 -1.79 26.90 2.92
N THR A 66 -1.33 27.08 4.15
CA THR A 66 0.09 26.89 4.49
C THR A 66 0.44 25.48 4.90
N GLU A 67 -0.55 24.67 5.27
CA GLU A 67 -0.35 23.32 5.80
C GLU A 67 -1.01 22.26 4.90
N PHE A 68 -0.45 21.05 4.95
CA PHE A 68 -1.06 19.85 4.40
C PHE A 68 -1.94 19.21 5.47
N VAL A 69 -3.05 18.61 5.04
CA VAL A 69 -4.01 17.94 5.93
C VAL A 69 -4.17 16.51 5.47
N GLN A 70 -4.12 15.55 6.38
CA GLN A 70 -4.46 14.17 6.07
C GLN A 70 -5.97 13.99 6.15
N LEU A 71 -6.54 13.29 5.15
CA LEU A 71 -7.95 12.95 5.16
C LEU A 71 -8.14 11.72 6.04
N ASP A 72 -8.70 11.91 7.22
CA ASP A 72 -8.85 10.87 8.22
C ASP A 72 -10.33 10.59 8.46
N CYS A 73 -10.83 9.42 8.05
CA CYS A 73 -12.22 9.05 8.26
C CYS A 73 -12.34 8.03 9.39
N PHE A 74 -13.17 8.34 10.40
CA PHE A 74 -13.37 7.45 11.55
C PHE A 74 -14.23 6.22 11.21
N GLU A 75 -15.20 6.37 10.29
CA GLU A 75 -16.11 5.31 9.85
C GLU A 75 -15.84 4.96 8.37
N ASP A 76 -15.67 3.69 8.04
CA ASP A 76 -15.52 3.24 6.65
C ASP A 76 -16.80 2.58 6.11
N TYR A 77 -16.90 2.50 4.78
CA TYR A 77 -18.05 1.90 4.07
C TYR A 77 -17.79 0.46 3.62
N GLY A 78 -16.83 -0.24 4.22
CA GLY A 78 -16.54 -1.64 3.90
C GLY A 78 -15.85 -1.88 2.56
N ILE A 79 -15.34 -0.84 1.89
CA ILE A 79 -14.62 -0.95 0.61
C ILE A 79 -13.16 -0.60 0.80
N TYR A 80 -12.29 -1.47 0.29
CA TYR A 80 -10.86 -1.41 0.53
C TYR A 80 -10.07 -1.56 -0.76
N ARG A 81 -8.91 -0.88 -0.82
CA ARG A 81 -7.83 -1.17 -1.77
C ARG A 81 -6.66 -1.72 -0.97
N GLY A 82 -6.55 -3.04 -0.92
CA GLY A 82 -5.65 -3.72 0.02
C GLY A 82 -6.14 -3.56 1.46
N ILE A 83 -5.35 -2.93 2.33
CA ILE A 83 -5.70 -2.65 3.74
C ILE A 83 -6.31 -1.26 3.94
N TRP A 84 -6.30 -0.42 2.89
CA TRP A 84 -6.69 0.97 3.01
C TRP A 84 -8.17 1.14 2.69
N PRO A 85 -9.00 1.63 3.65
CA PRO A 85 -10.39 1.90 3.38
C PRO A 85 -10.50 3.03 2.36
N LEU A 86 -11.25 2.79 1.29
CA LEU A 86 -11.50 3.78 0.26
C LEU A 86 -12.52 4.79 0.76
N LEU A 87 -12.25 6.05 0.47
CA LEU A 87 -13.12 7.16 0.82
C LEU A 87 -14.17 7.36 -0.26
N THR A 88 -15.28 7.97 0.14
CA THR A 88 -16.37 8.35 -0.73
C THR A 88 -16.55 9.86 -0.73
N THR A 89 -17.35 10.36 -1.68
CA THR A 89 -17.73 11.78 -1.70
C THR A 89 -18.49 12.22 -0.44
N LEU A 90 -19.09 11.30 0.32
CA LEU A 90 -19.81 11.60 1.56
C LEU A 90 -18.88 11.83 2.76
N ASP A 91 -17.59 11.50 2.64
CA ASP A 91 -16.60 11.75 3.70
C ASP A 91 -16.18 13.23 3.81
N CYS A 92 -16.89 14.12 3.11
CA CYS A 92 -16.75 15.56 3.22
C CYS A 92 -17.37 16.10 4.51
N ARG A 93 -16.81 15.71 5.66
CA ARG A 93 -17.30 16.07 6.99
C ARG A 93 -16.29 16.91 7.77
N PRO A 94 -16.75 17.80 8.68
CA PRO A 94 -15.86 18.59 9.55
C PRO A 94 -14.90 17.74 10.38
N GLU A 95 -15.32 16.53 10.77
CA GLU A 95 -14.52 15.61 11.56
C GLU A 95 -13.38 14.99 10.74
N ASN A 96 -13.55 14.88 9.43
CA ASN A 96 -12.62 14.19 8.53
C ASN A 96 -11.63 15.14 7.82
N ILE A 97 -12.00 16.43 7.68
CA ILE A 97 -11.21 17.42 6.94
C ILE A 97 -10.95 18.64 7.82
N HIS A 98 -9.74 18.71 8.36
CA HIS A 98 -9.31 19.81 9.21
C HIS A 98 -8.91 21.07 8.42
N ASN A 99 -8.57 22.15 9.15
CA ASN A 99 -8.12 23.41 8.57
C ASN A 99 -6.70 23.29 7.98
N PHE A 100 -6.39 24.10 6.97
CA PHE A 100 -5.12 24.08 6.23
C PHE A 100 -4.13 25.14 6.75
N GLY A 101 -4.15 25.40 8.06
CA GLY A 101 -3.36 26.45 8.69
C GLY A 101 -3.79 27.85 8.25
N SER A 102 -2.84 28.68 7.84
CA SER A 102 -3.09 30.08 7.47
C SER A 102 -3.59 30.19 6.04
N CYS A 103 -4.53 31.09 5.78
CA CYS A 103 -5.00 31.38 4.42
C CYS A 103 -4.26 32.57 3.83
N LEU A 104 -3.56 32.32 2.72
CA LEU A 104 -2.83 33.33 1.94
C LEU A 104 -3.65 33.91 0.79
N CYS A 105 -4.97 33.68 0.76
CA CYS A 105 -5.85 34.27 -0.24
C CYS A 105 -5.88 35.81 -0.05
N PRO A 106 -5.68 36.61 -1.12
CA PRO A 106 -5.82 38.05 -1.04
C PRO A 106 -7.23 38.46 -0.58
N GLU A 107 -7.32 39.29 0.46
CA GLU A 107 -8.61 39.77 1.00
C GLU A 107 -9.50 40.43 -0.05
N ALA A 108 -8.91 41.06 -1.07
CA ALA A 108 -9.64 41.66 -2.19
C ALA A 108 -10.60 40.68 -2.90
N ASN A 109 -10.35 39.36 -2.83
CA ASN A 109 -11.18 38.35 -3.48
C ASN A 109 -12.50 38.09 -2.73
N TYR A 110 -12.54 38.33 -1.41
CA TYR A 110 -13.68 37.93 -0.55
C TYR A 110 -14.15 39.01 0.44
N ARG A 111 -13.41 40.11 0.60
CA ARG A 111 -13.76 41.22 1.50
C ARG A 111 -15.18 41.72 1.18
N ASN A 112 -15.99 41.90 2.23
CA ASN A 112 -17.40 42.28 2.16
C ASN A 112 -18.34 41.29 1.46
N ARG A 113 -17.87 40.09 1.10
CA ARG A 113 -18.69 39.01 0.51
C ARG A 113 -18.83 37.82 1.45
N LEU A 114 -17.78 37.51 2.21
CA LEU A 114 -17.70 36.33 3.06
C LEU A 114 -17.27 36.70 4.49
N PRO A 115 -17.70 35.93 5.50
CA PRO A 115 -17.29 36.17 6.88
C PRO A 115 -15.78 35.98 7.08
N MET A 116 -15.20 36.76 7.99
CA MET A 116 -13.78 36.63 8.35
C MET A 116 -13.59 35.57 9.44
N THR A 117 -12.58 34.72 9.27
CA THR A 117 -12.17 33.73 10.27
C THR A 117 -11.41 34.40 11.41
N VAL A 118 -11.31 33.70 12.55
CA VAL A 118 -10.46 34.14 13.65
C VAL A 118 -8.98 34.05 13.30
N ALA A 119 -8.15 34.82 14.02
CA ALA A 119 -6.70 34.88 13.82
C ALA A 119 -5.93 33.72 14.48
N ASN A 120 -6.53 33.01 15.43
CA ASN A 120 -5.87 31.96 16.21
C ASN A 120 -6.61 30.63 16.04
N THR A 121 -5.87 29.55 15.84
CA THR A 121 -6.42 28.18 15.85
C THR A 121 -6.86 27.78 17.25
N VAL A 122 -7.59 26.67 17.37
CA VAL A 122 -8.02 26.11 18.66
C VAL A 122 -6.83 25.85 19.60
N ASP A 123 -5.68 25.48 19.05
CA ASP A 123 -4.43 25.24 19.80
C ASP A 123 -3.66 26.52 20.14
N GLY A 124 -4.22 27.70 19.87
CA GLY A 124 -3.62 28.99 20.19
C GLY A 124 -2.53 29.46 19.22
N LYS A 125 -2.33 28.79 18.07
CA LYS A 125 -1.37 29.25 17.05
C LYS A 125 -1.97 30.42 16.26
N THR A 126 -1.23 31.51 16.16
CA THR A 126 -1.63 32.68 15.35
C THR A 126 -1.35 32.44 13.87
N ALA A 127 -2.36 32.67 13.03
CA ALA A 127 -2.26 32.55 11.59
C ALA A 127 -1.34 33.62 10.98
N ILE A 128 -0.64 33.23 9.92
CA ILE A 128 0.22 34.10 9.12
C ILE A 128 -0.66 35.04 8.30
N LYS A 129 -0.38 36.34 8.40
CA LYS A 129 -1.06 37.36 7.60
C LYS A 129 -0.47 37.41 6.19
N ALA A 130 -1.31 37.20 5.17
CA ALA A 130 -0.90 37.33 3.78
C ALA A 130 -0.46 38.77 3.46
N ILE A 131 0.42 38.92 2.47
CA ILE A 131 0.88 40.23 2.02
C ILE A 131 -0.32 41.00 1.47
N TYR A 132 -0.50 42.24 1.93
CA TYR A 132 -1.63 43.14 1.62
C TYR A 132 -2.98 42.81 2.28
N ASN A 133 -3.07 41.77 3.11
CA ASN A 133 -4.24 41.55 3.96
C ASN A 133 -4.18 42.43 5.21
N GLU A 134 -5.33 42.93 5.65
CA GLU A 134 -5.47 43.67 6.90
C GLU A 134 -5.42 42.72 8.10
N PHE A 135 -6.01 41.52 7.99
CA PHE A 135 -6.12 40.54 9.06
C PHE A 135 -5.54 39.16 8.67
N PRO A 136 -4.96 38.41 9.63
CA PRO A 136 -4.62 37.00 9.43
C PRO A 136 -5.88 36.13 9.47
N HIS A 137 -5.93 35.11 8.61
CA HIS A 137 -7.09 34.23 8.45
C HIS A 137 -6.68 32.75 8.48
N ILE A 138 -7.56 31.90 8.97
CA ILE A 138 -7.41 30.44 8.95
C ILE A 138 -8.05 29.89 7.68
N CYS A 139 -7.39 28.93 7.03
CA CYS A 139 -7.89 28.30 5.82
C CYS A 139 -8.87 27.17 6.17
N ILE A 140 -10.17 27.48 6.17
CA ILE A 140 -11.23 26.53 6.54
C ILE A 140 -11.85 25.90 5.27
N PRO A 141 -11.91 24.55 5.16
CA PRO A 141 -12.62 23.87 4.08
C PRO A 141 -14.14 24.11 4.17
N LEU A 142 -14.81 24.24 3.02
CA LEU A 142 -16.27 24.23 2.96
C LEU A 142 -16.75 22.77 2.87
N VAL A 143 -16.92 22.15 4.03
CA VAL A 143 -17.45 20.79 4.16
C VAL A 143 -18.98 20.81 4.03
N ASP A 144 -19.50 20.08 3.04
CA ASP A 144 -20.93 19.89 2.79
C ASP A 144 -21.11 18.46 2.28
N GLU A 145 -21.85 17.64 3.01
CA GLU A 145 -22.07 16.22 2.65
C GLU A 145 -22.79 16.04 1.31
N GLU A 146 -23.55 17.04 0.85
CA GLU A 146 -24.30 16.98 -0.41
C GLU A 146 -23.55 17.61 -1.59
N ASN A 147 -22.69 18.61 -1.31
CA ASN A 147 -22.10 19.47 -2.34
C ASN A 147 -20.58 19.67 -2.26
N GLY A 148 -19.92 19.03 -1.29
CA GLY A 148 -18.51 19.23 -0.97
C GLY A 148 -17.58 18.79 -2.09
N TRP A 149 -17.28 17.49 -2.18
CA TRP A 149 -16.38 16.96 -3.20
C TRP A 149 -16.99 17.05 -4.61
N ARG A 150 -16.26 17.67 -5.53
CA ARG A 150 -16.60 17.76 -6.96
C ARG A 150 -15.61 16.91 -7.76
N GLN A 151 -16.10 15.92 -8.48
CA GLN A 151 -15.30 15.07 -9.37
C GLN A 151 -16.05 14.78 -10.68
N VAL A 152 -15.28 14.51 -11.75
CA VAL A 152 -15.81 14.34 -13.12
C VAL A 152 -16.40 12.94 -13.34
N LYS A 153 -15.76 11.90 -12.80
CA LYS A 153 -16.16 10.49 -12.98
C LYS A 153 -16.93 9.99 -11.75
N LYS A 154 -18.07 9.30 -11.94
CA LYS A 154 -18.98 8.85 -10.88
C LYS A 154 -19.30 7.35 -10.95
N ASP A 155 -18.44 6.59 -11.61
CA ASP A 155 -18.81 5.29 -12.16
C ASP A 155 -18.89 4.17 -11.12
N LEU A 156 -18.16 4.32 -10.00
CA LEU A 156 -18.19 3.35 -8.89
C LEU A 156 -19.05 3.90 -7.75
N LEU A 157 -20.29 3.42 -7.70
CA LEU A 157 -21.25 3.71 -6.62
C LEU A 157 -21.18 2.64 -5.53
N VAL A 158 -21.31 3.10 -4.29
CA VAL A 158 -21.19 2.31 -3.07
C VAL A 158 -22.41 2.58 -2.22
N GLU A 159 -23.01 1.54 -1.66
CA GLU A 159 -24.08 1.71 -0.67
C GLU A 159 -23.45 2.22 0.64
N ALA A 160 -23.55 3.53 0.88
CA ALA A 160 -22.91 4.17 2.01
C ALA A 160 -23.73 4.03 3.30
N ASN A 161 -25.04 3.82 3.18
CA ASN A 161 -26.01 3.50 4.22
C ASN A 161 -27.27 2.95 3.53
N ALA A 162 -28.18 2.32 4.30
CA ALA A 162 -29.38 1.59 3.80
C ALA A 162 -30.27 2.34 2.77
N HIS A 163 -30.06 3.64 2.53
CA HIS A 163 -30.82 4.48 1.61
C HIS A 163 -29.99 5.52 0.80
N ARG A 164 -28.65 5.45 0.74
CA ARG A 164 -27.86 6.45 -0.02
C ARG A 164 -26.64 5.83 -0.72
N ASP A 165 -26.60 5.95 -2.04
CA ASP A 165 -25.42 5.61 -2.85
C ASP A 165 -24.42 6.78 -2.84
N ALA A 166 -23.14 6.46 -2.72
CA ALA A 166 -22.03 7.41 -2.77
C ALA A 166 -21.01 7.00 -3.85
N SER A 167 -20.41 7.97 -4.53
CA SER A 167 -19.30 7.67 -5.43
C SER A 167 -17.99 7.53 -4.65
N VAL A 168 -17.15 6.58 -5.02
CA VAL A 168 -15.77 6.50 -4.50
C VAL A 168 -15.01 7.76 -4.88
N LEU A 169 -14.26 8.31 -3.93
CA LEU A 169 -13.48 9.52 -4.08
C LEU A 169 -12.26 9.26 -4.98
N LEU A 170 -12.05 10.14 -5.95
CA LEU A 170 -10.95 10.04 -6.91
C LEU A 170 -9.91 11.14 -6.70
N SER A 171 -8.66 10.88 -7.10
CA SER A 171 -7.53 11.79 -6.89
C SER A 171 -7.69 13.15 -7.57
N ASN A 172 -8.54 13.24 -8.59
CA ASN A 172 -8.88 14.49 -9.28
C ASN A 172 -10.09 15.22 -8.67
N ALA A 173 -10.64 14.72 -7.56
CA ALA A 173 -11.70 15.40 -6.84
C ALA A 173 -11.18 16.71 -6.24
N VAL A 174 -12.03 17.74 -6.27
CA VAL A 174 -11.72 19.05 -5.71
C VAL A 174 -12.76 19.44 -4.67
N LEU A 175 -12.27 20.13 -3.65
CA LEU A 175 -13.08 20.82 -2.65
C LEU A 175 -12.71 22.31 -2.68
N VAL A 176 -13.52 23.16 -2.08
CA VAL A 176 -13.22 24.59 -1.95
C VAL A 176 -13.08 24.99 -0.49
N CYS A 177 -12.16 25.88 -0.19
CA CYS A 177 -12.11 26.55 1.10
C CYS A 177 -13.03 27.78 1.12
N GLN A 178 -13.31 28.30 2.31
CA GLN A 178 -14.20 29.44 2.52
C GLN A 178 -13.83 30.63 1.63
N TYR A 179 -12.54 30.91 1.41
CA TYR A 179 -12.07 32.04 0.61
C TYR A 179 -11.82 31.75 -0.86
N GLY A 180 -12.42 30.67 -1.38
CA GLY A 180 -12.33 30.30 -2.80
C GLY A 180 -11.02 29.63 -3.19
N GLY A 181 -10.25 29.14 -2.21
CA GLY A 181 -9.09 28.29 -2.45
C GLY A 181 -9.53 26.91 -2.94
N ILE A 182 -8.92 26.40 -4.01
CA ILE A 182 -9.13 25.03 -4.47
C ILE A 182 -8.29 24.09 -3.58
N ILE A 183 -8.96 23.09 -3.01
CA ILE A 183 -8.36 22.00 -2.25
C ILE A 183 -8.29 20.78 -3.16
N THR A 184 -7.10 20.23 -3.31
CA THR A 184 -6.84 19.05 -4.13
C THR A 184 -6.22 17.95 -3.28
N ILE A 185 -6.41 16.70 -3.72
CA ILE A 185 -5.63 15.56 -3.22
C ILE A 185 -4.29 15.61 -3.94
N VAL A 186 -3.21 15.78 -3.16
CA VAL A 186 -1.85 15.96 -3.70
C VAL A 186 -0.99 14.73 -3.52
N ASP A 187 -1.39 13.84 -2.61
CA ASP A 187 -0.72 12.59 -2.32
C ASP A 187 -1.84 11.58 -2.03
N VAL A 188 -2.11 10.74 -3.02
CA VAL A 188 -2.99 9.59 -2.82
C VAL A 188 -2.12 8.58 -2.11
N LEU A 189 -2.55 8.08 -0.95
CA LEU A 189 -1.91 6.91 -0.35
C LEU A 189 -2.09 5.73 -1.30
N SER A 190 -1.19 5.60 -2.26
CA SER A 190 -1.21 4.53 -3.22
C SER A 190 -0.48 3.36 -2.59
N GLY A 191 -1.15 2.22 -2.48
CA GLY A 191 -0.45 0.93 -2.41
C GLY A 191 0.31 0.60 -3.70
N ASN A 192 0.58 1.59 -4.56
CA ASN A 192 1.35 1.45 -5.79
C ASN A 192 2.48 2.48 -5.76
N GLU A 193 3.69 1.95 -5.60
CA GLU A 193 4.93 2.28 -6.33
C GLU A 193 4.88 3.65 -7.04
N ASP A 194 5.40 4.71 -6.40
CA ASP A 194 6.27 5.74 -7.05
C ASP A 194 6.28 7.14 -6.41
N ASP A 195 5.63 7.42 -5.27
CA ASP A 195 5.77 8.74 -4.61
C ASP A 195 6.68 8.74 -3.37
N GLU A 196 7.87 9.32 -3.56
CA GLU A 196 8.78 9.91 -2.56
C GLU A 196 9.16 9.05 -1.34
N ASN A 197 9.62 7.83 -1.63
CA ASN A 197 10.41 7.00 -0.72
C ASN A 197 11.72 7.73 -0.36
N LYS A 198 11.79 8.33 0.82
CA LYS A 198 13.08 8.65 1.44
C LYS A 198 13.76 7.33 1.86
N GLY A 199 14.37 6.63 0.89
CA GLY A 199 15.48 5.70 1.12
C GLY A 199 15.15 4.26 1.53
N ASN A 200 14.36 3.52 0.74
CA ASN A 200 14.52 2.07 0.50
C ASN A 200 14.33 1.09 1.69
N LEU A 201 13.24 1.24 2.43
CA LEU A 201 12.82 0.30 3.48
C LEU A 201 11.47 -0.34 3.11
N LEU A 202 11.21 -1.52 3.64
CA LEU A 202 9.94 -2.22 3.46
C LEU A 202 8.89 -1.58 4.37
N GLU A 203 7.83 -1.02 3.81
CA GLU A 203 6.75 -0.43 4.61
C GLU A 203 5.57 -1.39 4.77
N GLN A 204 5.30 -2.20 3.76
CA GLN A 204 4.18 -3.14 3.73
C GLN A 204 4.45 -4.27 2.75
N LEU A 205 3.66 -5.34 2.84
CA LEU A 205 3.70 -6.44 1.89
C LEU A 205 2.71 -6.19 0.74
N SER A 206 3.14 -6.44 -0.50
CA SER A 206 2.30 -6.39 -1.70
C SER A 206 1.31 -7.56 -1.73
N THR A 207 0.24 -7.40 -2.52
CA THR A 207 -0.76 -8.47 -2.70
C THR A 207 -0.13 -9.67 -3.39
N GLU A 208 0.71 -9.41 -4.40
CA GLU A 208 1.47 -10.39 -5.16
C GLU A 208 2.39 -11.21 -4.25
N TYR A 209 3.07 -10.56 -3.29
CA TYR A 209 3.89 -11.25 -2.32
C TYR A 209 3.08 -12.09 -1.34
N ILE A 210 1.94 -11.59 -0.85
CA ILE A 210 1.08 -12.38 0.06
C ILE A 210 0.61 -13.65 -0.64
N GLU A 211 0.23 -13.58 -1.92
CA GLU A 211 -0.11 -14.76 -2.72
C GLU A 211 1.07 -15.69 -2.94
N TRP A 212 2.27 -15.13 -3.14
CA TRP A 212 3.51 -15.89 -3.25
C TRP A 212 3.81 -16.64 -1.93
N LEU A 213 3.71 -15.97 -0.79
CA LEU A 213 4.00 -16.52 0.54
C LEU A 213 3.01 -17.61 0.92
N ILE A 214 1.72 -17.42 0.60
CA ILE A 214 0.69 -18.45 0.74
C ILE A 214 1.05 -19.74 0.01
N LYS A 215 1.60 -19.66 -1.22
CA LYS A 215 2.08 -20.83 -1.97
C LYS A 215 3.38 -21.39 -1.38
N ALA A 216 4.24 -20.53 -0.86
CA ALA A 216 5.50 -20.92 -0.25
C ALA A 216 5.32 -21.68 1.08
N GLU A 217 4.38 -21.26 1.93
CA GLU A 217 4.07 -21.92 3.21
C GLU A 217 3.05 -23.05 3.07
N GLY A 218 2.05 -22.87 2.22
CA GLY A 218 0.80 -23.61 2.28
C GLY A 218 -0.21 -22.98 3.25
N THR A 219 -1.44 -23.49 3.26
CA THR A 219 -2.55 -22.86 3.99
C THR A 219 -3.39 -23.89 4.74
N LYS A 220 -2.83 -24.48 5.80
CA LYS A 220 -3.66 -25.23 6.74
C LYS A 220 -4.36 -24.23 7.66
N LEU A 221 -5.63 -23.95 7.37
CA LEU A 221 -6.41 -22.94 8.08
C LEU A 221 -6.97 -23.44 9.43
N TYR A 222 -6.24 -24.33 10.10
CA TYR A 222 -6.57 -24.87 11.41
C TYR A 222 -5.25 -25.20 12.14
N PRO A 223 -5.22 -25.20 13.48
CA PRO A 223 -3.98 -25.42 14.24
C PRO A 223 -3.37 -26.80 14.00
N TYR A 224 -2.05 -26.85 13.78
CA TYR A 224 -1.31 -28.10 13.60
C TYR A 224 0.13 -28.00 14.11
N ILE A 225 0.77 -29.15 14.31
CA ILE A 225 2.21 -29.25 14.60
C ILE A 225 2.97 -29.37 13.28
N ASP A 226 3.96 -28.52 13.04
CA ASP A 226 4.86 -28.68 11.91
C ASP A 226 5.90 -29.76 12.21
N GLU A 227 5.95 -30.79 11.37
CA GLU A 227 6.90 -31.91 11.52
C GLU A 227 8.36 -31.45 11.36
N LYS A 228 8.59 -30.32 10.69
CA LYS A 228 9.91 -29.73 10.45
C LYS A 228 10.38 -28.81 11.58
N ASP A 229 9.57 -28.60 12.62
CA ASP A 229 9.98 -27.79 13.77
C ASP A 229 11.27 -28.36 14.39
N ASN A 230 12.19 -27.44 14.72
CA ASN A 230 13.43 -27.79 15.40
C ASN A 230 13.18 -28.12 16.88
N ASP A 231 14.20 -28.62 17.58
CA ASP A 231 14.06 -29.05 18.98
C ASP A 231 13.65 -27.90 19.91
N GLU A 232 14.08 -26.68 19.62
CA GLU A 232 13.72 -25.49 20.38
C GLU A 232 12.21 -25.16 20.24
N ALA A 233 11.69 -25.11 19.01
CA ALA A 233 10.28 -24.90 18.72
C ALA A 233 9.41 -26.00 19.34
N LYS A 234 9.85 -27.26 19.24
CA LYS A 234 9.20 -28.39 19.92
C LYS A 234 9.19 -28.24 21.44
N SER A 235 10.29 -27.77 22.04
CA SER A 235 10.37 -27.54 23.49
C SER A 235 9.40 -26.47 23.98
N ARG A 236 9.13 -25.45 23.15
CA ARG A 236 8.13 -24.40 23.42
C ARG A 236 6.69 -24.83 23.10
N LYS A 237 6.48 -26.04 22.57
CA LYS A 237 5.18 -26.53 22.06
C LYS A 237 4.61 -25.61 20.96
N ASN A 238 5.43 -25.32 19.95
CA ASN A 238 5.09 -24.46 18.83
C ASN A 238 3.95 -25.02 17.97
N VAL A 239 2.87 -24.26 17.83
CA VAL A 239 1.73 -24.58 16.98
C VAL A 239 1.72 -23.65 15.78
N THR A 240 1.45 -24.20 14.60
CA THR A 240 1.35 -23.44 13.35
C THR A 240 -0.10 -23.34 12.89
N LEU A 241 -0.46 -22.21 12.27
CA LEU A 241 -1.77 -21.87 11.76
C LEU A 241 -1.61 -21.08 10.45
N GLY A 242 -2.44 -21.37 9.45
CA GLY A 242 -2.44 -20.62 8.18
C GLY A 242 -1.07 -20.62 7.49
N PRO A 243 -0.67 -19.51 6.85
CA PRO A 243 0.61 -19.38 6.17
C PRO A 243 1.75 -19.08 7.16
N GLY A 244 2.13 -20.08 7.97
CA GLY A 244 3.28 -19.98 8.86
C GLY A 244 3.11 -19.11 10.10
N ILE A 245 1.87 -18.78 10.50
CA ILE A 245 1.61 -18.08 11.76
C ILE A 245 1.86 -19.06 12.91
N THR A 246 2.67 -18.68 13.89
CA THR A 246 3.03 -19.55 15.01
C THR A 246 2.61 -18.96 16.34
N PHE A 247 2.27 -19.82 17.30
CA PHE A 247 2.03 -19.48 18.70
C PHE A 247 2.43 -20.67 19.57
N ASP A 248 2.82 -20.42 20.83
CA ASP A 248 3.42 -21.45 21.65
C ASP A 248 3.14 -21.23 23.16
N SER A 249 3.65 -22.12 24.03
CA SER A 249 3.38 -22.05 25.47
C SER A 249 4.09 -20.91 26.19
N THR A 250 4.89 -20.10 25.50
CA THR A 250 5.54 -18.91 26.04
C THR A 250 4.70 -17.64 25.89
N THR A 251 3.43 -17.79 25.52
CA THR A 251 2.46 -16.71 25.21
C THR A 251 2.75 -15.93 23.93
N ARG A 252 3.63 -16.46 23.07
CA ARG A 252 3.97 -15.85 21.78
C ARG A 252 2.72 -15.68 20.91
N ASN A 253 2.45 -14.45 20.50
CA ASN A 253 1.35 -14.02 19.61
C ASN A 253 -0.07 -14.29 20.15
N TRP A 254 -0.24 -14.55 21.45
CA TRP A 254 -1.57 -14.84 22.02
C TRP A 254 -2.51 -13.64 21.95
N ASP A 255 -1.99 -12.45 22.21
CA ASP A 255 -2.69 -11.16 22.12
C ASP A 255 -3.25 -10.89 20.71
N ILE A 256 -2.48 -11.23 19.68
CA ILE A 256 -2.92 -11.13 18.29
C ILE A 256 -4.05 -12.14 18.00
N LEU A 257 -3.94 -13.38 18.50
CA LEU A 257 -4.99 -14.38 18.31
C LEU A 257 -6.27 -14.01 19.06
N GLU A 258 -6.16 -13.45 20.26
CA GLU A 258 -7.30 -12.93 21.02
C GLU A 258 -7.98 -11.79 20.26
N THR A 259 -7.21 -10.81 19.79
CA THR A 259 -7.73 -9.62 19.11
C THR A 259 -8.43 -9.95 17.80
N TYR A 260 -7.81 -10.80 16.96
CA TYR A 260 -8.26 -11.02 15.59
C TYR A 260 -9.12 -12.28 15.39
N LEU A 261 -9.05 -13.26 16.31
CA LEU A 261 -9.87 -14.48 16.26
C LEU A 261 -10.87 -14.59 17.41
N GLY A 262 -10.76 -13.74 18.44
CA GLY A 262 -11.60 -13.83 19.63
C GLY A 262 -11.29 -15.07 20.48
N TRP A 263 -10.12 -15.69 20.30
CA TRP A 263 -9.72 -16.86 21.09
C TRP A 263 -9.28 -16.44 22.48
N THR A 264 -9.87 -17.07 23.50
CA THR A 264 -9.46 -16.83 24.88
C THR A 264 -8.13 -17.52 25.20
N GLU A 265 -7.45 -17.08 26.27
CA GLU A 265 -6.27 -17.79 26.77
C GLU A 265 -6.56 -19.29 27.04
N ASP A 266 -7.77 -19.62 27.50
CA ASP A 266 -8.21 -20.99 27.72
C ASP A 266 -8.35 -21.77 26.41
N ASP A 267 -8.84 -21.15 25.34
CA ASP A 267 -8.90 -21.75 24.00
C ASP A 267 -7.49 -22.05 23.48
N ILE A 268 -6.58 -21.08 23.56
CA ILE A 268 -5.19 -21.23 23.08
C ILE A 268 -4.45 -22.32 23.86
N ASN A 269 -4.55 -22.31 25.20
CA ASN A 269 -4.00 -23.36 26.04
C ASN A 269 -4.58 -24.74 25.68
N THR A 270 -5.90 -24.81 25.46
CA THR A 270 -6.57 -26.05 25.07
C THR A 270 -6.01 -26.58 23.76
N ILE A 271 -5.81 -25.72 22.75
CA ILE A 271 -5.22 -26.11 21.46
C ILE A 271 -3.83 -26.71 21.65
N ILE A 272 -2.97 -26.05 22.41
CA ILE A 272 -1.59 -26.51 22.64
C ILE A 272 -1.59 -27.87 23.36
N THR A 273 -2.38 -28.02 24.44
CA THR A 273 -2.52 -29.28 25.17
C THR A 273 -3.12 -30.39 24.32
N ASP A 274 -4.14 -30.08 23.52
CA ASP A 274 -4.79 -31.04 22.62
C ASP A 274 -3.78 -31.61 21.62
N LEU A 275 -2.99 -30.75 20.97
CA LEU A 275 -2.00 -31.16 19.97
C LEU A 275 -0.81 -31.91 20.59
N TYR A 276 -0.19 -31.36 21.64
CA TYR A 276 1.07 -31.90 22.18
C TYR A 276 0.89 -32.99 23.24
N ASP A 277 -0.12 -32.85 24.10
CA ASP A 277 -0.26 -33.73 25.28
C ASP A 277 -1.31 -34.82 25.04
N ARG A 278 -2.35 -34.54 24.23
CA ARG A 278 -3.45 -35.48 23.94
C ARG A 278 -3.38 -36.10 22.54
N GLY A 279 -2.56 -35.56 21.64
CA GLY A 279 -2.41 -36.06 20.26
C GLY A 279 -3.64 -35.86 19.38
N VAL A 280 -4.48 -34.87 19.69
CA VAL A 280 -5.62 -34.48 18.87
C VAL A 280 -5.12 -33.93 17.54
N LYS A 281 -5.86 -34.18 16.46
CA LYS A 281 -5.59 -33.62 15.13
C LYS A 281 -6.80 -32.80 14.70
N TYR A 282 -6.61 -31.49 14.55
CA TYR A 282 -7.64 -30.61 14.01
C TYR A 282 -7.78 -30.77 12.49
N SER A 283 -8.92 -30.34 11.99
CA SER A 283 -9.29 -30.29 10.56
C SER A 283 -10.06 -29.00 10.26
N GLU A 284 -10.46 -28.83 8.99
CA GLU A 284 -11.22 -27.66 8.51
C GLU A 284 -12.59 -27.49 9.21
N ASP A 285 -13.16 -28.57 9.76
CA ASP A 285 -14.43 -28.53 10.50
C ASP A 285 -14.26 -28.20 11.99
N SER A 286 -13.03 -27.97 12.44
CA SER A 286 -12.75 -27.63 13.84
C SER A 286 -13.35 -26.28 14.21
N LYS A 287 -13.77 -26.12 15.47
CA LYS A 287 -14.16 -24.81 16.03
C LYS A 287 -13.02 -23.78 16.00
N TYR A 288 -11.78 -24.23 15.82
CA TYR A 288 -10.58 -23.39 15.70
C TYR A 288 -10.10 -23.24 14.25
N ALA A 289 -10.88 -23.68 13.26
CA ALA A 289 -10.61 -23.36 11.87
C ALA A 289 -10.85 -21.86 11.61
N ILE A 290 -10.02 -21.25 10.78
CA ILE A 290 -10.07 -19.83 10.43
C ILE A 290 -10.33 -19.65 8.93
N THR A 291 -10.70 -18.44 8.53
CA THR A 291 -10.80 -18.09 7.11
C THR A 291 -9.43 -17.68 6.55
N LEU A 292 -9.27 -17.76 5.23
CA LEU A 292 -8.07 -17.21 4.57
C LEU A 292 -7.94 -15.69 4.80
N GLN A 293 -9.06 -14.98 4.95
CA GLN A 293 -9.06 -13.55 5.24
C GLN A 293 -8.49 -13.27 6.63
N ASN A 294 -8.91 -14.02 7.66
CA ASN A 294 -8.36 -13.90 9.01
C ASN A 294 -6.85 -14.20 8.99
N ALA A 295 -6.43 -15.23 8.27
CA ALA A 295 -5.02 -15.58 8.15
C ALA A 295 -4.18 -14.46 7.51
N LYS A 296 -4.69 -13.83 6.44
CA LYS A 296 -4.03 -12.69 5.78
C LYS A 296 -3.93 -11.47 6.71
N GLN A 297 -4.98 -11.18 7.47
CA GLN A 297 -4.98 -10.07 8.43
C GLN A 297 -3.92 -10.27 9.52
N ILE A 298 -3.90 -11.44 10.16
CA ILE A 298 -2.91 -11.76 11.20
C ILE A 298 -1.49 -11.74 10.64
N LEU A 299 -1.27 -12.30 9.44
CA LEU A 299 0.03 -12.26 8.78
C LEU A 299 0.52 -10.83 8.58
N ASN A 300 -0.35 -9.91 8.15
CA ASN A 300 0.02 -8.50 7.98
C ASN A 300 0.38 -7.83 9.31
N VAL A 301 -0.35 -8.12 10.38
CA VAL A 301 -0.03 -7.58 11.73
C VAL A 301 1.34 -8.08 12.17
N LEU A 302 1.59 -9.38 12.09
CA LEU A 302 2.90 -9.97 12.43
C LEU A 302 4.02 -9.43 11.55
N ALA A 303 3.76 -9.21 10.26
CA ALA A 303 4.70 -8.59 9.35
C ALA A 303 5.09 -7.20 9.85
N GLN A 304 4.11 -6.35 10.19
CA GLN A 304 4.33 -4.98 10.63
C GLN A 304 5.01 -4.89 12.01
N GLU A 305 4.60 -5.72 12.96
CA GLU A 305 5.06 -5.60 14.35
C GLU A 305 6.42 -6.25 14.58
N ILE A 306 6.76 -7.28 13.80
CA ILE A 306 7.93 -8.13 14.07
C ILE A 306 8.91 -8.11 12.90
N TYR A 307 8.48 -8.60 11.73
CA TYR A 307 9.41 -8.99 10.67
C TYR A 307 9.89 -7.82 9.80
N ILE A 308 9.02 -6.86 9.47
CA ILE A 308 9.37 -5.66 8.71
C ILE A 308 10.40 -4.81 9.48
N PRO A 309 10.18 -4.51 10.79
CA PRO A 309 11.19 -3.82 11.59
C PRO A 309 12.54 -4.52 11.54
N ASP A 310 12.59 -5.84 11.65
CA ASP A 310 13.82 -6.63 11.58
C ASP A 310 14.54 -6.48 10.23
N VAL A 311 13.81 -6.59 9.12
CA VAL A 311 14.36 -6.44 7.76
C VAL A 311 14.92 -5.04 7.54
N ASN A 312 14.15 -4.01 7.87
CA ASN A 312 14.53 -2.61 7.67
C ASN A 312 15.79 -2.27 8.44
N ARG A 313 15.83 -2.73 9.69
CA ARG A 313 16.96 -2.59 10.58
C ARG A 313 18.24 -3.27 10.06
N ALA A 314 18.13 -4.45 9.46
CA ALA A 314 19.26 -5.12 8.82
C ALA A 314 19.77 -4.38 7.56
N ILE A 315 18.85 -3.77 6.81
CA ILE A 315 19.18 -2.93 5.65
C ILE A 315 19.92 -1.66 6.09
N GLU A 316 19.43 -0.99 7.13
CA GLU A 316 20.06 0.20 7.70
C GLU A 316 21.49 -0.09 8.15
N ALA A 317 21.69 -1.18 8.91
CA ALA A 317 23.03 -1.53 9.36
C ALA A 317 24.01 -1.87 8.23
N TYR A 318 23.54 -2.56 7.18
CA TYR A 318 24.36 -2.78 6.00
C TYR A 318 24.73 -1.46 5.30
N ARG A 319 23.82 -0.48 5.25
CA ARG A 319 24.10 0.84 4.66
C ARG A 319 25.08 1.65 5.48
N ASP A 320 25.03 1.55 6.81
CA ASP A 320 26.00 2.22 7.68
C ASP A 320 27.44 1.72 7.43
N GLU A 321 27.58 0.46 7.00
CA GLU A 321 28.88 -0.15 6.66
C GLU A 321 29.28 -0.01 5.19
N ALA A 322 28.32 0.19 4.29
CA ALA A 322 28.57 0.24 2.84
C ALA A 322 29.01 1.65 2.38
N ASP A 323 30.05 1.71 1.55
CA ASP A 323 30.53 2.96 0.94
C ASP A 323 29.57 3.54 -0.13
N GLU A 324 28.53 2.79 -0.54
CA GLU A 324 27.56 3.19 -1.55
C GLU A 324 26.11 2.95 -1.08
N GLU A 325 25.21 3.89 -1.43
CA GLU A 325 23.79 3.79 -1.11
C GLU A 325 23.11 2.72 -1.99
N VAL A 326 22.80 1.57 -1.40
CA VAL A 326 22.09 0.48 -2.10
C VAL A 326 20.58 0.62 -1.94
N ILE A 327 19.90 0.71 -3.09
CA ILE A 327 18.44 0.86 -3.26
C ILE A 327 17.81 -0.47 -3.60
N TYR A 328 16.72 -0.85 -2.91
CA TYR A 328 15.97 -2.07 -3.18
C TYR A 328 14.56 -1.75 -3.66
N SER A 329 14.11 -2.51 -4.64
CA SER A 329 12.69 -2.55 -5.05
C SER A 329 11.85 -3.28 -4.01
N GLN A 330 10.53 -3.02 -4.02
CA GLN A 330 9.54 -3.71 -3.17
C GLN A 330 9.74 -5.23 -3.15
N ARG A 331 9.89 -5.83 -4.33
CA ARG A 331 10.10 -7.26 -4.50
C ARG A 331 11.39 -7.78 -3.84
N GLU A 332 12.48 -7.03 -3.95
CA GLU A 332 13.76 -7.39 -3.32
C GLU A 332 13.63 -7.35 -1.81
N LEU A 333 12.97 -6.32 -1.27
CA LEU A 333 12.67 -6.18 0.15
C LEU A 333 11.80 -7.33 0.67
N GLU A 334 10.79 -7.75 -0.09
CA GLU A 334 9.92 -8.87 0.26
C GLU A 334 10.63 -10.23 0.22
N ALA A 335 11.60 -10.43 -0.67
CA ALA A 335 12.45 -11.61 -0.63
C ALA A 335 13.36 -11.63 0.61
N MET A 336 13.82 -10.47 1.08
CA MET A 336 14.52 -10.37 2.37
C MET A 336 13.56 -10.63 3.55
N PHE A 337 12.31 -10.17 3.45
CA PHE A 337 11.25 -10.52 4.40
C PHE A 337 11.02 -12.02 4.46
N ASP A 338 10.91 -12.75 3.34
CA ASP A 338 10.74 -14.21 3.37
C ASP A 338 11.90 -14.92 4.10
N TYR A 339 13.12 -14.39 3.97
CA TYR A 339 14.26 -14.89 4.73
C TYR A 339 14.09 -14.65 6.24
N SER A 340 13.72 -13.43 6.64
CA SER A 340 13.45 -13.08 8.04
C SER A 340 12.31 -13.92 8.63
N PHE A 341 11.22 -14.07 7.88
CA PHE A 341 10.04 -14.84 8.27
C PHE A 341 10.37 -16.32 8.51
N ASN A 342 11.20 -16.92 7.66
CA ASN A 342 11.52 -18.34 7.74
C ASN A 342 12.66 -18.66 8.72
N THR A 343 13.74 -17.87 8.70
CA THR A 343 14.99 -18.17 9.41
C THR A 343 15.19 -17.30 10.65
N GLY A 344 14.43 -16.21 10.79
CA GLY A 344 14.62 -15.19 11.80
C GLY A 344 15.75 -14.22 11.44
N LEU A 345 15.56 -12.94 11.73
CA LEU A 345 16.55 -11.89 11.55
C LEU A 345 16.56 -10.98 12.80
N SER A 346 17.04 -11.46 13.94
CA SER A 346 17.04 -10.67 15.17
C SER A 346 18.34 -9.87 15.37
N ALA A 347 18.21 -8.67 15.95
CA ALA A 347 19.35 -7.88 16.42
C ALA A 347 20.04 -8.57 17.61
N THR A 348 21.37 -8.52 17.69
CA THR A 348 22.07 -8.98 18.90
C THR A 348 21.98 -7.92 20.00
N ALA A 349 21.53 -8.31 21.19
CA ALA A 349 21.14 -7.39 22.26
C ALA A 349 22.30 -6.55 22.87
N ASP A 350 23.56 -6.92 22.65
CA ASP A 350 24.67 -6.43 23.47
C ASP A 350 25.48 -5.27 22.89
N THR A 351 25.26 -4.89 21.64
CA THR A 351 25.98 -3.77 21.01
C THR A 351 25.05 -3.12 20.01
N GLY A 352 24.55 -1.91 20.32
CA GLY A 352 23.43 -1.24 19.63
C GLY A 352 23.56 -0.95 18.13
N TYR A 353 24.45 -1.62 17.40
CA TYR A 353 24.64 -1.50 15.95
C TYR A 353 25.01 -2.83 15.25
N THR A 354 25.10 -3.98 15.95
CA THR A 354 25.49 -5.25 15.31
C THR A 354 24.26 -6.14 15.09
N TYR A 355 23.73 -6.16 13.87
CA TYR A 355 22.71 -7.13 13.47
C TYR A 355 23.28 -8.54 13.46
N SER A 356 22.37 -9.52 13.39
CA SER A 356 22.72 -10.94 13.40
C SER A 356 23.96 -11.15 12.53
N SER A 357 24.92 -11.95 13.01
CA SER A 357 26.09 -12.37 12.23
C SER A 357 25.76 -12.84 10.81
N SER A 358 24.48 -13.13 10.50
CA SER A 358 23.96 -13.44 9.17
C SER A 358 24.19 -12.38 8.09
N ILE A 359 24.18 -11.07 8.37
CA ILE A 359 24.31 -10.06 7.28
C ILE A 359 25.73 -10.00 6.70
N ASP A 360 26.72 -10.42 7.49
CA ASP A 360 28.12 -10.55 7.10
C ASP A 360 28.60 -12.00 6.98
N ASN A 361 27.69 -12.96 7.14
CA ASN A 361 28.01 -14.36 6.99
C ASN A 361 27.71 -14.83 5.56
N PRO A 362 28.74 -15.14 4.74
CA PRO A 362 28.57 -15.61 3.36
C PRO A 362 27.90 -17.00 3.27
N ASP A 363 27.66 -17.68 4.39
CA ASP A 363 26.86 -18.90 4.44
C ASP A 363 25.34 -18.63 4.52
N LYS A 364 24.93 -17.37 4.68
CA LYS A 364 23.52 -16.94 4.74
C LYS A 364 23.14 -16.20 3.46
N ILE A 365 21.92 -16.44 2.95
CA ILE A 365 21.51 -15.83 1.67
C ILE A 365 21.37 -14.31 1.75
N ILE A 366 20.99 -13.78 2.92
CA ILE A 366 20.79 -12.35 3.14
C ILE A 366 22.06 -11.53 2.86
N TYR A 367 23.24 -12.12 3.11
CA TYR A 367 24.54 -11.54 2.74
C TYR A 367 24.60 -11.12 1.27
N TYR A 368 24.11 -11.98 0.37
CA TYR A 368 24.14 -11.74 -1.07
C TYR A 368 22.99 -10.86 -1.55
N TYR A 369 21.83 -10.92 -0.91
CA TYR A 369 20.70 -10.03 -1.21
C TYR A 369 21.04 -8.57 -0.93
N LEU A 370 21.66 -8.30 0.23
CA LEU A 370 22.12 -6.95 0.57
C LEU A 370 23.14 -6.40 -0.45
N ARG A 371 23.91 -7.28 -1.09
CA ARG A 371 24.94 -6.91 -2.08
C ARG A 371 24.45 -7.02 -3.53
N LYS A 372 23.18 -7.41 -3.75
CA LYS A 372 22.60 -7.79 -5.05
C LYS A 372 23.49 -8.75 -5.86
N ASP A 373 24.20 -9.64 -5.19
CA ASP A 373 25.15 -10.57 -5.80
C ASP A 373 24.46 -11.88 -6.18
N LEU A 374 23.92 -11.93 -7.41
CA LEU A 374 23.27 -13.13 -7.94
C LEU A 374 24.25 -14.31 -8.01
N GLN A 375 25.48 -14.11 -8.46
CA GLN A 375 26.42 -15.21 -8.68
C GLN A 375 26.90 -15.81 -7.35
N GLY A 376 27.17 -14.98 -6.36
CA GLY A 376 27.45 -15.42 -4.99
C GLY A 376 26.25 -16.13 -4.36
N ALA A 377 25.03 -15.60 -4.53
CA ALA A 377 23.80 -16.24 -4.04
C ALA A 377 23.60 -17.64 -4.63
N VAL A 378 23.76 -17.78 -5.95
CA VAL A 378 23.72 -19.09 -6.63
C VAL A 378 24.81 -20.01 -6.09
N GLY A 379 26.06 -19.52 -5.98
CA GLY A 379 27.18 -20.28 -5.43
C GLY A 379 26.91 -20.80 -4.00
N ALA A 380 26.29 -19.98 -3.16
CA ALA A 380 25.93 -20.37 -1.79
C ALA A 380 24.84 -21.45 -1.79
N VAL A 381 23.80 -21.32 -2.60
CA VAL A 381 22.74 -22.34 -2.71
C VAL A 381 23.31 -23.69 -3.16
N LYS A 382 24.24 -23.68 -4.13
CA LYS A 382 24.95 -24.88 -4.59
C LYS A 382 25.78 -25.53 -3.49
N LYS A 383 26.58 -24.72 -2.77
CA LYS A 383 27.44 -25.17 -1.67
C LYS A 383 26.67 -25.94 -0.60
N PHE A 384 25.45 -25.51 -0.28
CA PHE A 384 24.61 -26.14 0.75
C PHE A 384 23.62 -27.19 0.22
N GLY A 385 23.74 -27.61 -1.04
CA GLY A 385 22.89 -28.64 -1.63
C GLY A 385 21.41 -28.25 -1.71
N ASN A 386 21.11 -26.96 -1.77
CA ASN A 386 19.73 -26.43 -1.77
C ASN A 386 19.19 -26.19 -3.18
N GLU A 387 19.82 -26.74 -4.22
CA GLU A 387 19.47 -26.52 -5.64
C GLU A 387 18.11 -27.12 -6.02
N GLY A 388 17.69 -28.17 -5.32
CA GLY A 388 16.36 -28.78 -5.43
C GLY A 388 15.34 -28.24 -4.43
N ASN A 389 15.71 -27.28 -3.57
CA ASN A 389 14.83 -26.76 -2.53
C ASN A 389 13.81 -25.78 -3.13
N ARG A 390 12.54 -26.23 -3.21
CA ARG A 390 11.40 -25.46 -3.73
C ARG A 390 11.35 -24.03 -3.22
N ARG A 391 11.41 -23.80 -1.90
CA ARG A 391 11.28 -22.45 -1.34
C ARG A 391 12.51 -21.61 -1.62
N ARG A 392 13.72 -22.19 -1.47
CA ARG A 392 14.97 -21.45 -1.69
C ARG A 392 15.09 -20.95 -3.13
N ILE A 393 14.82 -21.79 -4.13
CA ILE A 393 14.90 -21.39 -5.54
C ILE A 393 13.86 -20.33 -5.88
N ASN A 394 12.62 -20.49 -5.42
CA ASN A 394 11.58 -19.47 -5.63
C ASN A 394 11.93 -18.14 -4.92
N GLN A 395 12.57 -18.17 -3.75
CA GLN A 395 12.98 -16.95 -3.04
C GLN A 395 14.11 -16.22 -3.78
N LEU A 396 15.10 -16.93 -4.33
CA LEU A 396 16.12 -16.32 -5.20
C LEU A 396 15.48 -15.71 -6.45
N TYR A 397 14.52 -16.42 -7.06
CA TYR A 397 13.78 -15.93 -8.21
C TYR A 397 12.98 -14.67 -7.86
N LEU A 398 12.33 -14.65 -6.69
CA LEU A 398 11.63 -13.48 -6.16
C LEU A 398 12.58 -12.28 -6.09
N PHE A 399 13.74 -12.41 -5.45
CA PHE A 399 14.69 -11.31 -5.34
C PHE A 399 15.15 -10.80 -6.72
N PHE A 400 15.71 -11.69 -7.54
CA PHE A 400 16.46 -11.30 -8.74
C PHE A 400 15.63 -11.18 -10.03
N LYS A 401 14.43 -11.75 -10.10
CA LYS A 401 13.69 -11.90 -11.37
C LYS A 401 12.22 -11.47 -11.29
N GLY A 402 11.43 -11.98 -10.34
CA GLY A 402 9.99 -11.69 -10.31
C GLY A 402 9.17 -12.57 -9.36
N TYR A 403 7.88 -12.28 -9.22
CA TYR A 403 6.94 -12.98 -8.34
C TYR A 403 6.49 -14.37 -8.82
N LYS A 404 7.03 -14.89 -9.91
CA LYS A 404 6.59 -16.19 -10.43
C LYS A 404 6.99 -17.30 -9.45
N PHE A 405 6.00 -17.97 -8.89
CA PHE A 405 6.19 -19.14 -8.02
C PHE A 405 5.99 -20.44 -8.81
N ILE A 406 6.95 -21.36 -8.72
CA ILE A 406 6.81 -22.73 -9.23
C ILE A 406 6.61 -23.67 -8.05
N ASP A 407 5.40 -24.23 -7.96
CA ASP A 407 5.04 -25.20 -6.95
C ASP A 407 5.31 -26.62 -7.45
N GLY A 408 6.58 -27.04 -7.34
CA GLY A 408 7.02 -28.35 -7.77
C GLY A 408 8.38 -28.73 -7.19
N ALA A 409 8.68 -30.03 -7.24
CA ALA A 409 9.98 -30.56 -6.83
C ALA A 409 11.01 -30.42 -7.96
N ASP A 410 12.29 -30.52 -7.58
CA ASP A 410 13.51 -30.41 -8.39
C ASP A 410 13.34 -30.13 -9.90
N GLU A 411 12.91 -31.10 -10.73
CA GLU A 411 12.76 -30.93 -12.18
C GLU A 411 11.86 -29.76 -12.59
N ALA A 412 10.78 -29.51 -11.84
CA ALA A 412 9.87 -28.41 -12.12
C ALA A 412 10.53 -27.03 -11.97
N LEU A 413 11.57 -26.93 -11.12
CA LEU A 413 12.30 -25.69 -10.85
C LEU A 413 13.36 -25.37 -11.91
N LYS A 414 13.58 -26.26 -12.89
CA LYS A 414 14.56 -26.08 -13.96
C LYS A 414 14.44 -24.71 -14.68
N PRO A 415 13.25 -24.20 -15.04
CA PRO A 415 13.14 -22.89 -15.68
C PRO A 415 13.70 -21.76 -14.81
N HIS A 416 13.39 -21.76 -13.51
CA HIS A 416 13.92 -20.77 -12.57
C HIS A 416 15.42 -20.88 -12.41
N ARG A 417 15.95 -22.10 -12.32
CA ARG A 417 17.40 -22.35 -12.25
C ARG A 417 18.14 -21.86 -13.48
N ASP A 418 17.62 -22.17 -14.68
CA ASP A 418 18.19 -21.74 -15.95
C ASP A 418 18.23 -20.19 -16.04
N GLU A 419 17.15 -19.51 -15.64
CA GLU A 419 17.07 -18.04 -15.64
C GLU A 419 17.97 -17.37 -14.58
N LEU A 420 18.21 -18.05 -13.46
CA LEU A 420 19.10 -17.60 -12.38
C LEU A 420 20.58 -17.92 -12.67
N GLY A 421 20.88 -18.79 -13.63
CA GLY A 421 22.24 -19.17 -14.01
C GLY A 421 22.85 -20.26 -13.11
N PHE A 422 22.04 -21.20 -12.65
CA PHE A 422 22.52 -22.41 -11.95
C PHE A 422 23.31 -23.35 -12.86
#